data_AF-A0A3N1X8B2-F1
#
_entry.id   AF-A0A3N1X8B2-F1
#
_cell.length_a   1.000
_cell.length_b   1.000
_cell.length_c   1.000
_cell.angle_alpha   90.00
_cell.angle_beta   90.00
_cell.angle_gamma   90.00
#
_symmetry.space_group_name_H-M   'P 1'
#
loop_
_entity.id
_entity.type
_entity.pdbx_description
1 polymer ?
#
loop_
_entity_poly.entity_id
_entity_poly.type
_entity_poly.pdbx_seq_one_letter_code
_entity_poly.pdbx_strand_id
1 'polypeptide(L)' 'MTTQHNTVNQDTPDRVLYRNDLSEELRVGSECIRRWMRAGKLPPPDVYVSRKTIGWRLSTLRAAGINLV' A
#
# COMPACT_ATOMS: atom_id res chain seq x y z
N MET A 1 38.52 -17.72 3.65
CA MET A 1 37.54 -18.71 3.17
C MET A 1 36.65 -19.02 4.37
N THR A 2 35.37 -18.70 4.51
CA THR A 2 34.29 -18.37 3.57
C THR A 2 33.16 -17.66 4.35
N THR A 3 32.55 -16.68 3.68
CA THR A 3 31.27 -15.96 3.84
C THR A 3 30.21 -16.45 4.84
N GLN A 4 29.58 -15.51 5.55
CA GLN A 4 28.10 -15.51 5.76
C GLN A 4 27.55 -14.06 5.76
N HIS A 5 26.99 -13.63 4.62
CA HIS A 5 26.09 -12.47 4.57
C HIS A 5 24.70 -12.94 5.04
N ASN A 6 24.30 -12.55 6.24
CA ASN A 6 22.98 -12.84 6.79
C ASN A 6 21.94 -11.90 6.16
N THR A 7 21.42 -12.25 4.99
CA THR A 7 20.29 -11.55 4.37
C THR A 7 19.02 -11.98 5.10
N VAL A 8 18.62 -11.19 6.10
CA VAL A 8 17.31 -11.33 6.74
C VAL A 8 16.25 -10.89 5.71
N ASN A 9 15.76 -11.84 4.91
CA ASN A 9 14.52 -11.65 4.18
C ASN A 9 13.38 -11.64 5.21
N GLN A 10 13.02 -10.45 5.68
CA GLN A 10 11.79 -10.26 6.42
C GLN A 10 10.63 -10.38 5.44
N ASP A 11 10.12 -11.60 5.31
CA ASP A 11 8.76 -11.87 4.80
C ASP A 11 7.79 -11.21 5.79
N THR A 12 7.63 -9.90 5.63
CA THR A 12 6.63 -9.15 6.38
C THR A 12 5.32 -9.54 5.73
N PRO A 13 4.34 -10.12 6.46
CA PRO A 13 3.06 -10.47 5.86
C PRO A 13 2.52 -9.23 5.14
N ASP A 14 2.17 -9.38 3.87
CA ASP A 14 1.84 -8.28 2.97
C ASP A 14 0.70 -7.44 3.55
N ARG A 15 1.07 -6.39 4.28
CA ARG A 15 0.14 -5.64 5.11
C ARG A 15 -0.84 -4.93 4.19
N VAL A 16 -2.12 -5.15 4.42
CA VAL A 16 -3.18 -4.44 3.71
C VAL A 16 -3.40 -3.10 4.42
N LEU A 17 -3.17 -2.00 3.72
CA LEU A 17 -3.61 -0.68 4.13
C LEU A 17 -4.99 -0.40 3.56
N TYR A 18 -5.94 -0.10 4.44
CA TYR A 18 -7.26 0.35 4.01
C TYR A 18 -7.25 1.82 3.65
N ARG A 19 -8.28 2.25 2.92
CA ARG A 19 -8.45 3.65 2.50
C ARG A 19 -8.31 4.66 3.64
N ASN A 20 -8.78 4.33 4.84
CA ASN A 20 -8.66 5.22 5.99
C ASN A 20 -7.20 5.37 6.41
N ASP A 21 -6.52 4.25 6.69
CA ASP A 21 -5.11 4.22 7.05
C ASP A 21 -4.25 4.88 5.97
N LEU A 22 -4.51 4.59 4.69
CA LEU A 22 -3.78 5.18 3.57
C LEU A 22 -3.94 6.70 3.51
N SER A 23 -5.13 7.20 3.85
CA SER A 23 -5.40 8.64 3.89
C SER A 23 -4.67 9.31 5.07
N GLU A 24 -4.57 8.63 6.20
CA GLU A 24 -3.82 9.11 7.38
C GLU A 24 -2.30 9.10 7.13
N GLU A 25 -1.77 8.01 6.57
CA GLU A 25 -0.34 7.85 6.26
C GLU A 25 0.14 8.88 5.25
N LEU A 26 -0.65 9.12 4.19
CA LEU A 26 -0.34 10.13 3.19
C LEU A 26 -0.77 11.54 3.62
N ARG A 27 -1.41 11.69 4.79
CA ARG A 27 -1.97 12.94 5.31
C ARG A 27 -2.87 13.66 4.30
N VAL A 28 -3.63 12.89 3.53
CA VAL A 28 -4.56 13.40 2.53
C VAL A 28 -6.00 13.09 2.90
N GLY A 29 -6.94 13.91 2.44
CA GLY A 29 -8.36 13.64 2.63
C GLY A 29 -8.86 12.43 1.82
N SER A 30 -9.94 11.83 2.29
CA SER A 30 -10.72 10.80 1.58
C SER A 30 -11.06 11.15 0.13
N GLU A 31 -11.33 12.43 -0.15
CA GLU A 31 -11.62 12.94 -1.49
C GLU A 31 -10.39 12.91 -2.41
N CYS A 32 -9.19 13.12 -1.87
CA CYS A 32 -7.94 13.03 -2.61
C CYS A 32 -7.72 11.60 -3.13
N ILE A 33 -7.86 10.61 -2.25
CA ILE A 33 -7.76 9.19 -2.61
C ILE A 33 -8.78 8.84 -3.70
N ARG A 34 -10.02 9.34 -3.61
CA ARG A 34 -11.05 9.11 -4.63
C ARG A 34 -10.68 9.72 -5.98
N ARG A 35 -10.14 10.95 -6.00
CA ARG A 35 -9.65 11.60 -7.23
C ARG A 35 -8.48 10.84 -7.83
N TRP A 36 -7.54 10.36 -7.02
CA TRP A 36 -6.40 9.57 -7.49
C TRP A 36 -6.81 8.23 -8.07
N MET A 37 -7.77 7.52 -7.45
CA MET A 37 -8.34 6.30 -8.03
C MET A 37 -8.98 6.58 -9.39
N ARG A 38 -9.77 7.66 -9.52
CA ARG A 38 -10.40 8.05 -10.80
C ARG A 38 -9.39 8.49 -11.86
N ALA A 39 -8.29 9.12 -11.43
CA ALA A 39 -7.23 9.59 -12.30
C ALA A 39 -6.20 8.48 -12.64
N GLY A 40 -6.37 7.25 -12.13
CA GLY A 40 -5.42 6.15 -12.34
C GLY A 40 -4.05 6.37 -11.70
N LYS A 41 -3.97 7.25 -10.68
CA LYS A 41 -2.73 7.53 -9.94
C LYS A 41 -2.49 6.56 -8.78
N LEU A 42 -3.56 5.89 -8.32
CA LEU A 42 -3.46 4.77 -7.38
C LEU A 42 -3.62 3.46 -8.15
N PRO A 43 -2.92 2.39 -7.73
CA PRO A 43 -3.18 1.05 -8.25
C PRO A 43 -4.60 0.57 -7.91
N PRO A 44 -5.09 -0.49 -8.58
CA PRO A 44 -6.33 -1.15 -8.20
C PRO A 44 -6.25 -1.67 -6.75
N PRO A 45 -7.30 -1.52 -5.93
CA PRO A 45 -7.30 -2.10 -4.60
C PRO A 45 -7.35 -3.62 -4.66
N ASP A 46 -6.46 -4.25 -3.92
CA ASP A 46 -6.34 -5.69 -3.76
C ASP A 46 -7.49 -6.29 -2.94
N VAL A 47 -8.00 -5.53 -1.98
CA VAL A 47 -9.01 -5.98 -1.04
C VAL A 47 -10.26 -5.12 -1.18
N TYR A 48 -11.36 -5.76 -1.55
CA TYR A 48 -12.68 -5.15 -1.59
C TYR A 48 -13.58 -5.80 -0.54
N VAL A 49 -13.75 -5.13 0.61
CA VAL A 49 -14.74 -5.55 1.63
C VAL A 49 -16.07 -4.85 1.37
N SER A 50 -16.04 -3.54 1.10
CA SER A 50 -17.23 -2.74 0.78
C SER A 50 -16.85 -1.52 -0.06
N ARG A 51 -17.85 -0.74 -0.51
CA ARG A 51 -17.62 0.52 -1.26
C ARG A 51 -16.76 1.53 -0.50
N LYS A 52 -16.78 1.50 0.84
CA LYS A 52 -15.98 2.39 1.71
C LYS A 52 -14.72 1.72 2.26
N THR A 53 -14.77 0.39 2.39
CA THR A 53 -13.71 -0.44 2.96
C THR A 53 -12.99 -1.17 1.84
N ILE A 54 -12.11 -0.44 1.18
CA ILE A 54 -11.18 -0.94 0.17
C ILE A 54 -9.77 -0.84 0.71
N GLY A 55 -8.90 -1.78 0.34
CA GLY A 55 -7.52 -1.83 0.80
C GLY A 55 -6.56 -2.23 -0.30
N TRP A 56 -5.31 -1.85 -0.09
CA TRP A 56 -4.19 -2.12 -0.96
C TRP A 56 -3.13 -2.86 -0.19
N ARG A 57 -2.53 -3.84 -0.85
CA ARG A 57 -1.32 -4.48 -0.35
C ARG A 57 -0.16 -3.49 -0.39
N LEU A 58 0.68 -3.50 0.64
CA LEU A 58 1.89 -2.68 0.66
C LEU A 58 2.78 -2.99 -0.55
N SER A 59 2.87 -4.24 -0.98
CA SER A 59 3.64 -4.59 -2.17
C SER A 59 3.07 -3.95 -3.44
N THR A 60 1.74 -3.90 -3.59
CA THR A 60 1.08 -3.22 -4.71
C THR A 60 1.34 -1.73 -4.70
N LEU A 61 1.27 -1.09 -3.53
CA LEU A 61 1.58 0.33 -3.38
C LEU A 61 3.06 0.62 -3.70
N ARG A 62 3.98 -0.19 -3.19
CA ARG A 62 5.42 -0.09 -3.49
C ARG A 62 5.71 -0.29 -4.97
N ALA A 63 5.06 -1.25 -5.62
CA ALA A 63 5.18 -1.48 -7.06
C ALA A 63 4.67 -0.28 -7.89
N ALA A 64 3.68 0.45 -7.37
CA ALA A 64 3.22 1.71 -7.94
C ALA A 64 4.11 2.92 -7.59
N GLY A 65 5.20 2.73 -6.86
CA GLY A 65 6.11 3.79 -6.42
C GLY A 65 5.66 4.54 -5.18
N ILE A 66 4.62 4.05 -4.48
CA ILE A 66 4.12 4.62 -3.22
C ILE A 66 4.82 3.88 -2.08
N ASN A 67 5.97 4.40 -1.66
CA ASN A 67 6.69 3.89 -0.49
C ASN A 67 6.13 4.53 0.78
N LEU A 68 5.37 3.74 1.54
CA LEU A 68 4.94 4.06 2.89
C LEU A 68 6.02 3.53 3.87
N VAL A 69 6.31 4.33 4.90
CA VAL A 69 7.39 4.09 5.90
C VAL A 69 6.96 3.04 6.92
#